data_AF-A0A453NIX0-F1
#
_entry.id   AF-A0A453NIX0-F1
#
_cell.length_a   1.000
_cell.length_b   1.000
_cell.length_c   1.000
_cell.angle_alpha   90.00
_cell.angle_beta   90.00
_cell.angle_gamma   90.00
#
_symmetry.space_group_name_H-M   'P 1'
#
loop_
_entity.id
_entity.type
_entity.pdbx_description
1 polymer ?
#
loop_
_entity_poly.entity_id
_entity_poly.type
_entity_poly.pdbx_seq_one_letter_code
_entity_poly.pdbx_strand_id
1 'polypeptide(L)'
;MESVPEAESKADLSDEEAICRRMVLVCGTSTCHMAVSKNKLFIPGVWGPFWSAMIPEYWLTEGGQSATGALLDYIVENHAAAPLLANHAASQSVSIFELLNKILLSMAHEQNIPFLSALSQDTHVLPDFHGNR
;
A
#
# COMPACT_ATOMS: atom_id res chain seq x y z
N MET A 1 1.56 -43.90 -18.37
CA MET A 1 1.90 -43.95 -16.93
C MET A 1 3.04 -42.99 -16.77
N GLU A 2 3.01 -41.84 -16.12
CA GLU A 2 2.15 -41.09 -15.19
C GLU A 2 2.72 -39.64 -15.31
N SER A 3 2.06 -38.52 -15.09
CA SER A 3 0.85 -38.16 -14.35
C SER A 3 0.36 -36.84 -14.96
N VAL A 4 -0.95 -36.73 -15.18
CA VAL A 4 -1.64 -35.48 -15.50
C VAL A 4 -1.34 -34.47 -14.38
N PRO A 5 -1.15 -33.16 -14.66
CA PRO A 5 -1.08 -32.17 -13.58
C PRO A 5 -2.37 -32.28 -12.79
N GLU A 6 -2.26 -32.58 -11.49
CA GLU A 6 -3.39 -32.51 -10.58
C GLU A 6 -4.03 -31.14 -10.79
N ALA A 7 -5.28 -31.16 -11.27
CA ALA A 7 -6.08 -29.96 -11.32
C ALA A 7 -6.09 -29.40 -9.90
N GLU A 8 -5.47 -28.22 -9.72
CA GLU A 8 -5.60 -27.44 -8.49
C GLU A 8 -7.09 -27.43 -8.16
N SER A 9 -7.45 -28.13 -7.08
CA SER A 9 -8.80 -28.04 -6.55
C SER A 9 -8.97 -26.58 -6.17
N LYS A 10 -9.68 -25.82 -7.00
CA LYS A 10 -10.33 -24.59 -6.55
C LYS A 10 -11.27 -25.03 -5.44
N ALA A 11 -10.75 -25.06 -4.21
CA ALA A 11 -11.58 -25.14 -3.04
C ALA A 11 -12.49 -23.92 -3.13
N ASP A 12 -13.77 -24.18 -3.39
CA ASP A 12 -14.82 -23.17 -3.41
C ASP A 12 -14.99 -22.72 -1.95
N LEU A 13 -14.11 -21.83 -1.51
CA LEU A 13 -14.15 -21.25 -0.18
C LEU A 13 -15.51 -20.58 -0.04
N SER A 14 -16.22 -20.88 1.04
CA SER A 14 -17.45 -20.15 1.32
C SER A 14 -17.16 -18.65 1.43
N ASP A 15 -18.13 -17.81 1.07
CA ASP A 15 -17.98 -16.35 1.15
C ASP A 15 -17.55 -15.89 2.56
N GLU A 16 -17.97 -16.63 3.60
CA GLU A 16 -17.59 -16.42 4.99
C GLU A 16 -16.11 -16.68 5.29
N GLU A 17 -15.49 -17.67 4.64
CA GLU A 17 -14.06 -17.93 4.79
C GLU A 17 -13.24 -16.97 3.92
N ALA A 18 -13.78 -16.59 2.76
CA ALA A 18 -13.13 -15.67 1.84
C ALA A 18 -12.97 -14.26 2.43
N ILE A 19 -13.96 -13.76 3.17
CA ILE A 19 -13.90 -12.41 3.76
C ILE A 19 -12.81 -12.30 4.84
N CYS A 20 -12.56 -13.36 5.60
CA CYS A 20 -11.48 -13.40 6.59
C CYS A 20 -10.07 -13.48 5.99
N ARG A 21 -9.92 -13.67 4.67
CA ARG A 21 -8.64 -13.68 3.95
C ARG A 21 -8.36 -12.39 3.19
N ARG A 22 -9.19 -11.36 3.38
CA ARG A 22 -9.06 -10.06 2.72
C ARG A 22 -8.75 -8.98 3.76
N MET A 23 -7.91 -8.05 3.36
CA MET A 23 -7.67 -6.80 4.09
C MET A 23 -8.13 -5.64 3.21
N VAL A 24 -8.82 -4.69 3.82
CA VAL A 24 -9.21 -3.44 3.17
C VAL A 24 -8.20 -2.37 3.54
N LEU A 25 -7.70 -1.67 2.52
CA LEU A 25 -6.87 -0.47 2.65
C LEU A 25 -7.72 0.74 2.24
N VAL A 26 -8.06 1.58 3.21
CA VAL A 26 -8.74 2.86 2.95
C VAL A 26 -7.66 3.93 2.85
N CYS A 27 -7.22 4.22 1.63
CA CYS A 27 -6.08 5.10 1.35
C CYS A 27 -6.49 6.57 1.18
N GLY A 28 -5.61 7.47 1.62
CA GLY A 28 -5.77 8.92 1.48
C GLY A 28 -4.57 9.66 2.07
N THR A 29 -4.81 10.74 2.81
CA THR A 29 -3.76 11.46 3.58
C THR A 29 -3.06 10.53 4.58
N SER A 30 -3.84 9.65 5.20
CA SER A 30 -3.45 8.50 6.02
C SER A 30 -4.07 7.23 5.42
N THR A 31 -3.66 6.05 5.89
CA THR A 31 -4.24 4.77 5.43
C THR A 31 -4.75 3.95 6.60
N CYS A 32 -6.03 3.59 6.57
CA CYS A 32 -6.64 2.66 7.52
C CYS A 32 -6.59 1.22 6.98
N HIS A 33 -6.18 0.27 7.81
CA HIS A 33 -6.03 -1.15 7.49
C HIS A 33 -7.07 -1.94 8.28
N MET A 34 -8.04 -2.55 7.60
CA MET A 34 -9.17 -3.22 8.24
C MET A 34 -9.22 -4.69 7.83
N ALA A 35 -9.36 -5.57 8.81
CA ALA A 35 -9.56 -7.00 8.62
C ALA A 35 -10.60 -7.54 9.61
N VAL A 36 -11.29 -8.61 9.23
CA VAL A 36 -12.33 -9.23 10.05
C VAL A 36 -12.03 -10.69 10.37
N SER A 37 -12.46 -11.14 11.55
CA SER A 37 -12.31 -12.52 12.00
C SER A 37 -13.58 -13.01 12.70
N LYS A 38 -13.89 -14.30 12.58
CA LYS A 38 -14.92 -14.94 13.42
C LYS A 38 -14.49 -15.01 14.90
N ASN A 39 -13.19 -15.00 15.16
CA ASN A 39 -12.63 -15.10 16.50
C ASN A 39 -12.24 -13.73 17.06
N LYS A 40 -12.39 -13.57 18.38
CA LYS A 40 -11.95 -12.38 19.10
C LYS A 40 -10.43 -12.40 19.24
N LEU A 41 -9.73 -11.49 18.57
CA LEU A 41 -8.26 -11.41 18.55
C LEU A 41 -7.77 -10.09 19.12
N PHE A 42 -6.94 -10.13 20.17
CA PHE A 42 -6.23 -8.97 20.71
C PHE A 42 -4.81 -8.95 20.17
N ILE A 43 -4.45 -7.88 19.45
CA ILE A 43 -3.18 -7.78 18.74
C ILE A 43 -2.46 -6.51 19.24
N PRO A 44 -1.24 -6.63 19.79
CA PRO A 44 -0.47 -5.46 20.23
C PRO A 44 -0.26 -4.46 19.08
N GLY A 45 -0.51 -3.18 19.34
CA GLY A 45 -0.36 -2.11 18.35
C GLY A 45 -1.52 -1.97 17.36
N VAL A 46 -2.53 -2.84 17.41
CA VAL A 46 -3.70 -2.80 16.52
C VAL A 46 -4.96 -2.57 17.36
N TRP A 47 -5.86 -1.72 16.89
CA TRP A 47 -7.12 -1.46 17.58
C TRP A 47 -8.14 -2.57 17.40
N GLY A 48 -9.02 -2.69 18.39
CA GLY A 48 -10.02 -3.74 18.48
C GLY A 48 -9.64 -4.84 19.49
N PRO A 49 -10.30 -6.00 19.43
CA PRO A 49 -11.30 -6.40 18.43
C PRO A 49 -12.68 -5.79 18.72
N PHE A 50 -13.31 -5.18 17.71
CA PHE A 50 -14.64 -4.57 17.78
C PHE A 50 -15.71 -5.50 17.21
N TRP A 51 -16.66 -5.97 18.03
CA TRP A 51 -17.71 -6.89 17.58
C TRP A 51 -18.73 -6.22 16.66
N SER A 52 -18.99 -6.83 15.52
CA SER A 52 -20.00 -6.42 14.53
C SER A 52 -19.91 -4.95 14.09
N ALA A 53 -18.71 -4.36 14.15
CA ALA A 53 -18.51 -2.94 13.87
C ALA A 53 -18.49 -2.59 12.37
N MET A 54 -18.19 -3.56 11.50
CA MET A 54 -18.16 -3.38 10.04
C MET A 54 -19.01 -4.44 9.32
N ILE A 55 -18.82 -5.71 9.63
CA ILE A 55 -19.58 -6.83 9.07
C ILE A 55 -20.34 -7.51 10.23
N PRO A 56 -21.65 -7.78 10.10
CA PRO A 56 -22.43 -8.46 11.13
C PRO A 56 -21.81 -9.81 11.51
N GLU A 57 -21.72 -10.09 12.81
CA GLU A 57 -21.19 -11.35 13.37
C GLU A 57 -19.69 -11.61 13.14
N TYR A 58 -18.91 -10.55 12.86
CA TYR A 58 -17.45 -10.61 12.83
C TYR A 58 -16.81 -9.62 13.81
N TRP A 59 -15.61 -9.94 14.26
CA TRP A 59 -14.73 -9.03 14.98
C TRP A 59 -13.89 -8.25 13.98
N LEU A 60 -13.94 -6.91 14.06
CA LEU A 60 -13.07 -6.00 13.31
C LEU A 60 -11.78 -5.74 14.09
N THR A 61 -10.65 -5.79 13.40
CA THR A 61 -9.38 -5.22 13.85
C THR A 61 -8.94 -4.12 12.90
N GLU A 62 -8.43 -3.02 13.46
CA GLU A 62 -8.06 -1.81 12.73
C GLU A 62 -6.61 -1.41 13.03
N GLY A 63 -5.75 -1.42 12.03
CA GLY A 63 -4.43 -0.79 12.06
C GLY A 63 -4.43 0.50 11.24
N GLY A 64 -3.38 1.31 11.32
CA GLY A 64 -3.36 2.53 10.51
C GLY A 64 -2.00 3.19 10.37
N GLN A 65 -1.69 3.68 9.18
CA GLN A 65 -0.51 4.53 8.97
C GLN A 65 -0.93 5.99 9.03
N SER A 66 -0.42 6.74 10.01
CA SER A 66 -0.79 8.13 10.27
C SER A 66 -0.48 9.11 9.12
N ALA A 67 0.54 8.81 8.31
CA ALA A 67 0.89 9.60 7.14
C ALA A 67 1.28 8.67 5.98
N THR A 68 0.49 8.69 4.90
CA THR A 68 0.75 7.93 3.67
C THR A 68 0.77 8.86 2.47
N GLY A 69 -0.39 9.28 1.97
CA GLY A 69 -0.48 10.33 0.96
C GLY A 69 0.17 11.64 1.44
N ALA A 70 -0.09 12.02 2.69
CA ALA A 70 0.51 13.22 3.28
C ALA A 70 2.04 13.15 3.37
N LEU A 71 2.61 11.95 3.55
CA LEU A 71 4.06 11.78 3.55
C LEU A 71 4.64 11.90 2.14
N LEU A 72 3.97 11.34 1.13
CA LEU A 72 4.36 11.52 -0.27
C LEU A 72 4.32 13.00 -0.67
N ASP A 73 3.22 13.70 -0.36
CA ASP A 73 3.08 15.13 -0.61
C ASP A 73 4.20 15.91 0.08
N TYR A 74 4.44 15.63 1.38
CA TYR A 74 5.50 16.28 2.15
C TYR A 74 6.88 16.10 1.50
N ILE A 75 7.26 14.87 1.11
CA ILE A 75 8.57 14.60 0.51
C ILE A 75 8.70 15.29 -0.85
N VAL A 76 7.66 15.26 -1.68
CA VAL A 76 7.68 15.85 -3.03
C VAL A 76 7.72 17.38 -2.95
N GLU A 77 6.87 17.99 -2.14
CA GLU A 77 6.72 19.45 -2.04
C GLU A 77 7.93 20.11 -1.38
N ASN A 78 8.58 19.45 -0.42
CA ASN A 78 9.74 20.00 0.30
C ASN A 78 11.08 19.71 -0.38
N HIS A 79 11.08 19.03 -1.52
CA HIS A 79 12.30 18.82 -2.29
C HIS A 79 12.71 20.11 -3.02
N ALA A 80 14.01 20.43 -3.07
CA ALA A 80 14.51 21.66 -3.70
C ALA A 80 14.13 21.79 -5.19
N ALA A 81 13.96 20.66 -5.89
CA ALA A 81 13.54 20.62 -7.30
C ALA A 81 12.02 20.77 -7.51
N ALA A 82 11.20 20.80 -6.45
CA ALA A 82 9.75 20.79 -6.55
C ALA A 82 9.18 21.92 -7.44
N PRO A 83 9.60 23.20 -7.32
CA PRO A 83 9.06 24.27 -8.16
C PRO A 83 9.36 24.06 -9.65
N LEU A 84 10.56 23.57 -9.97
CA LEU A 84 10.95 23.28 -11.36
C LEU A 84 10.13 22.13 -11.93
N LEU A 85 10.01 21.03 -11.19
CA LEU A 85 9.27 19.84 -11.63
C LEU A 85 7.77 20.11 -11.72
N ALA A 86 7.20 20.92 -10.83
CA ALA A 86 5.79 21.34 -10.90
C ALA A 86 5.51 22.13 -12.19
N ASN A 87 6.37 23.09 -12.54
CA ASN A 87 6.25 23.83 -13.80
C ASN A 87 6.39 22.92 -15.02
N HIS A 88 7.31 21.96 -14.97
CA HIS A 88 7.51 20.99 -16.05
C HIS A 88 6.28 20.09 -16.22
N ALA A 89 5.74 19.55 -15.12
CA ALA A 89 4.52 18.74 -15.14
C ALA A 89 3.33 19.52 -15.71
N ALA A 90 3.16 20.78 -15.29
CA ALA A 90 2.13 21.68 -15.81
C ALA A 90 2.29 21.93 -17.32
N SER A 91 3.52 22.17 -17.81
CA SER A 91 3.77 22.38 -19.24
C SER A 91 3.42 21.17 -20.11
N GLN A 92 3.46 19.97 -19.53
CA GLN A 92 3.06 18.72 -20.19
C GLN A 92 1.60 18.33 -19.92
N SER A 93 0.85 19.11 -19.12
CA SER A 93 -0.51 18.79 -18.67
C SER A 93 -0.62 17.42 -17.96
N VAL A 94 0.38 17.07 -17.16
CA VAL A 94 0.41 15.83 -16.37
C VAL A 94 0.54 16.13 -14.87
N SER A 95 0.22 15.15 -14.04
CA SER A 95 0.50 15.26 -12.59
C SER A 95 2.00 15.20 -12.31
N ILE A 96 2.43 15.79 -11.18
CA ILE A 96 3.81 15.66 -10.70
C ILE A 96 4.21 14.19 -10.51
N PHE A 97 3.29 13.35 -10.03
CA PHE A 97 3.51 11.92 -9.84
C PHE A 97 3.74 11.19 -11.17
N GLU A 98 3.00 11.55 -12.21
CA GLU A 98 3.21 10.99 -13.55
C GLU A 98 4.57 11.39 -14.13
N LEU A 99 4.98 12.65 -13.94
CA LEU A 99 6.32 13.11 -14.34
C LEU A 99 7.42 12.35 -13.59
N LEU A 100 7.31 12.21 -12.27
CA LEU A 100 8.27 11.47 -11.44
C LEU A 100 8.35 10.00 -11.86
N ASN A 101 7.22 9.35 -12.15
CA ASN A 101 7.18 7.98 -12.66
C ASN A 101 7.94 7.85 -14.00
N LYS A 102 7.79 8.80 -14.92
CA LYS A 102 8.55 8.83 -16.18
C LYS A 102 10.05 8.99 -15.93
N ILE A 103 10.45 9.83 -14.98
CA ILE A 103 11.85 10.01 -14.59
C ILE A 103 12.43 8.71 -14.04
N LEU A 104 11.73 8.04 -13.12
CA LEU A 104 12.17 6.75 -12.56
C LEU A 104 12.35 5.69 -13.65
N LEU A 105 11.44 5.61 -14.62
CA LEU A 105 11.57 4.69 -15.76
C LEU A 105 12.80 5.01 -16.64
N SER A 106 13.08 6.31 -16.89
CA SER A 106 14.29 6.73 -17.62
C SER A 106 15.56 6.34 -16.87
N MET A 107 15.62 6.62 -15.57
CA MET A 107 16.75 6.28 -14.70
C MET A 107 17.03 4.78 -14.69
N ALA A 108 15.99 3.95 -14.57
CA ALA A 108 16.14 2.49 -14.60
C ALA A 108 16.74 2.00 -15.92
N HIS A 109 16.29 2.56 -17.05
CA HIS A 109 16.83 2.23 -18.37
C HIS A 109 18.28 2.68 -18.54
N GLU A 110 18.60 3.93 -18.19
CA GLU A 110 19.95 4.52 -18.30
C GLU A 110 20.98 3.78 -17.44
N GLN A 111 20.58 3.32 -16.26
CA GLN A 111 21.43 2.58 -15.32
C GLN A 111 21.41 1.06 -15.55
N ASN A 112 20.70 0.58 -16.58
CA ASN A 112 20.53 -0.84 -16.90
C ASN A 112 20.06 -1.69 -15.70
N ILE A 113 19.10 -1.15 -14.94
CA ILE A 113 18.54 -1.76 -13.74
C ILE A 113 17.49 -2.82 -14.14
N PRO A 114 17.52 -4.03 -13.54
CA PRO A 114 16.65 -5.13 -13.96
C PRO A 114 15.16 -4.93 -13.63
N PHE A 115 14.82 -4.14 -12.60
CA PHE A 115 13.45 -3.81 -12.21
C PHE A 115 13.39 -2.49 -11.42
N LEU A 116 12.30 -1.74 -11.54
CA LEU A 116 12.19 -0.36 -11.05
C LEU A 116 12.55 -0.18 -9.56
N SER A 117 12.14 -1.12 -8.69
CA SER A 117 12.39 -1.04 -7.25
C SER A 117 13.86 -1.19 -6.86
N ALA A 118 14.74 -1.69 -7.74
CA ALA A 118 16.17 -1.73 -7.47
C ALA A 118 16.84 -0.34 -7.50
N LEU A 119 16.16 0.70 -8.03
CA LEU A 119 16.65 2.09 -7.96
C LEU A 119 16.85 2.58 -6.51
N SER A 120 16.11 2.02 -5.55
CA SER A 120 16.21 2.38 -4.14
C SER A 120 16.96 1.32 -3.32
N GLN A 121 17.81 0.50 -3.93
CA GLN A 121 18.52 -0.59 -3.24
C GLN A 121 19.30 -0.09 -2.01
N ASP A 122 20.01 1.03 -2.17
CA ASP A 122 20.86 1.61 -1.12
C ASP A 122 20.22 2.83 -0.44
N THR A 123 18.91 3.03 -0.61
CA THR A 123 18.16 4.15 -0.02
C THR A 123 16.99 3.62 0.80
N HIS A 124 17.01 3.91 2.10
CA HIS A 124 16.01 3.42 3.03
C HIS A 124 15.32 4.57 3.76
N VAL A 125 14.03 4.44 4.02
CA VAL A 125 13.21 5.44 4.70
C VAL A 125 12.46 4.77 5.85
N LEU A 126 12.59 5.33 7.06
CA LEU A 126 11.70 5.03 8.18
C LEU A 126 10.51 6.00 8.10
N PRO A 127 9.28 5.55 7.75
CA PRO A 127 8.19 6.45 7.38
C PRO A 127 7.41 7.04 8.57
N ASP A 128 7.87 6.86 9.81
CA ASP A 128 7.18 7.29 11.03
C ASP A 128 7.27 8.82 11.31
N PHE A 129 7.11 9.63 10.26
CA PHE A 129 7.18 11.11 10.32
C PHE A 129 6.06 11.72 11.17
N HIS A 130 4.97 10.97 11.37
CA HIS A 130 3.86 11.32 12.26
C HIS A 130 3.59 10.20 13.28
N GLY A 131 4.65 9.54 13.74
CA GLY A 131 4.57 8.37 14.61
C GLY A 131 4.11 7.10 13.87
N ASN A 132 3.98 6.02 14.62
CA ASN A 132 3.58 4.70 14.14
C ASN A 132 2.27 4.28 14.82
N ARG A 133 1.32 3.74 14.04
CA ARG A 133 -0.01 3.32 14.47
C ARG A 133 -0.39 2.00 13.78
#